data_AF-A0A962NRI2-F1
#
_entry.id   AF-A0A962NRI2-F1
#
_cell.length_a   1.000
_cell.length_b   1.000
_cell.length_c   1.000
_cell.angle_alpha   90.00
_cell.angle_beta   90.00
_cell.angle_gamma   90.00
#
_symmetry.space_group_name_H-M   'P 1'
#
loop_
_entity.id
_entity.type
_entity.pdbx_description
1 polymer ?
#
loop_
_entity_poly.entity_id
_entity_poly.type
_entity_poly.pdbx_seq_one_letter_code
_entity_poly.pdbx_strand_id
1 'polypeptide(L)'
;MPKLFIISLLVCASIWISTAGKAAAQETINQNASVSDVIVATSAQDSGYTINPDEITHPAIKMTPDASVIIPLDREAASIIIGNPNHLSILADSSKRLVLVPKLPGATEFTILDKDGKVIMQRHAIIASPKQQYVRVRRACASVEKGECEETSVFYCPDTCHKVILPTGEEKEQKAMLDNKAIQNQSAAIDETGETDVE
;
A
#
# COMPACT_ATOMS: atom_id res chain seq x y z
N MET A 1 -6.55 31.99 47.27
CA MET A 1 -7.94 32.34 46.92
C MET A 1 -8.59 31.15 46.22
N PRO A 2 -9.44 30.34 46.88
CA PRO A 2 -10.14 29.22 46.25
C PRO A 2 -11.65 29.49 46.05
N LYS A 3 -12.21 29.02 44.93
CA LYS A 3 -13.65 28.81 44.66
C LYS A 3 -13.72 27.41 44.03
N LEU A 4 -14.34 26.34 44.53
CA LEU A 4 -15.54 26.06 45.34
C LEU A 4 -16.86 26.29 44.59
N PHE A 5 -17.36 25.21 43.95
CA PHE A 5 -18.73 24.96 43.46
C PHE A 5 -18.85 23.42 43.28
N ILE A 6 -19.41 22.63 44.21
CA ILE A 6 -20.84 22.29 44.45
C ILE A 6 -21.49 21.66 43.20
N ILE A 7 -21.41 20.33 43.01
CA ILE A 7 -22.40 19.26 43.36
C ILE A 7 -23.83 19.54 42.87
N SER A 8 -24.31 18.71 41.93
CA SER A 8 -25.73 18.35 41.81
C SER A 8 -25.86 16.90 41.33
N LEU A 9 -26.71 16.17 42.04
CA LEU A 9 -26.89 14.72 42.07
C LEU A 9 -28.40 14.49 41.90
N LEU A 10 -28.86 13.74 40.89
CA LEU A 10 -30.25 13.22 40.78
C LEU A 10 -30.26 12.17 39.64
N VAL A 11 -30.28 10.85 39.84
CA VAL A 11 -31.29 9.92 40.45
C VAL A 11 -32.39 9.49 39.47
N CYS A 12 -32.55 8.15 39.36
CA CYS A 12 -33.67 7.35 38.81
C CYS A 12 -33.87 7.36 37.27
N ALA A 13 -34.30 6.30 36.59
CA ALA A 13 -35.07 5.12 36.98
C ALA A 13 -34.79 3.93 36.03
N SER A 14 -34.77 2.75 36.61
CA SER A 14 -34.92 1.44 35.97
C SER A 14 -36.34 1.23 35.43
N ILE A 15 -36.49 0.72 34.21
CA ILE A 15 -37.73 0.12 33.70
C ILE A 15 -37.41 -1.24 33.08
N TRP A 16 -37.89 -2.28 33.75
CA TRP A 16 -38.10 -3.62 33.21
C TRP A 16 -39.40 -3.62 32.41
N ILE A 17 -39.39 -4.15 31.19
CA ILE A 17 -40.60 -4.66 30.53
C ILE A 17 -40.30 -6.07 30.03
N SER A 18 -40.92 -7.04 30.69
CA SER A 18 -41.13 -8.39 30.20
C SER A 18 -42.33 -8.38 29.26
N THR A 19 -42.21 -8.91 28.05
CA THR A 19 -43.34 -9.38 27.25
C THR A 19 -43.08 -10.81 26.77
N ALA A 20 -43.90 -11.72 27.29
CA ALA A 20 -44.07 -13.07 26.77
C ALA A 20 -45.10 -13.03 25.63
N GLY A 21 -44.82 -13.70 24.51
CA GLY A 21 -45.75 -13.83 23.39
C GLY A 21 -45.28 -14.85 22.36
N LYS A 22 -46.03 -15.95 22.24
CA LYS A 22 -45.78 -17.18 21.46
C LYS A 22 -45.91 -16.97 19.94
N ALA A 23 -45.09 -17.67 19.15
CA ALA A 23 -45.53 -18.51 18.02
C ALA A 23 -44.32 -19.24 17.41
N ALA A 24 -44.32 -20.57 17.52
CA ALA A 24 -43.40 -21.44 16.80
C ALA A 24 -43.95 -21.65 15.38
N ALA A 25 -43.20 -21.20 14.38
CA ALA A 25 -43.28 -21.72 13.01
C ALA A 25 -41.95 -22.42 12.76
N GLN A 26 -42.03 -23.74 12.62
CA GLN A 26 -40.89 -24.62 12.42
C GLN A 26 -40.81 -24.87 10.91
N GLU A 27 -39.96 -24.11 10.23
CA GLU A 27 -39.68 -24.28 8.81
C GLU A 27 -38.40 -25.10 8.65
N THR A 28 -38.56 -26.20 7.92
CA THR A 28 -37.59 -27.27 7.73
C THR A 28 -36.37 -26.76 6.95
N ILE A 29 -35.24 -26.55 7.63
CA ILE A 29 -33.98 -26.23 6.96
C ILE A 29 -33.37 -27.53 6.43
N ASN A 30 -33.46 -27.68 5.11
CA ASN A 30 -32.73 -28.64 4.31
C ASN A 30 -31.23 -28.32 4.40
N GLN A 31 -30.51 -29.04 5.26
CA GLN A 31 -29.05 -28.94 5.36
C GLN A 31 -28.40 -29.75 4.23
N ASN A 32 -28.30 -29.13 3.06
CA ASN A 32 -27.28 -29.52 2.09
C ASN A 32 -26.92 -28.32 1.19
N ALA A 33 -26.11 -27.41 1.73
CA ALA A 33 -25.40 -26.43 0.93
C ALA A 33 -24.11 -26.04 1.64
N SER A 34 -23.00 -26.34 0.97
CA SER A 34 -21.64 -25.95 1.29
C SER A 34 -21.55 -24.52 1.83
N VAL A 35 -20.97 -24.39 3.03
CA VAL A 35 -20.57 -23.12 3.63
C VAL A 35 -19.53 -22.49 2.72
N SER A 36 -19.97 -21.60 1.83
CA SER A 36 -19.11 -20.58 1.25
C SER A 36 -19.15 -19.40 2.20
N ASP A 37 -18.03 -19.18 2.87
CA ASP A 37 -17.76 -18.03 3.72
C ASP A 37 -17.68 -16.78 2.83
N VAL A 38 -18.85 -16.28 2.41
CA VAL A 38 -18.97 -15.06 1.63
C VAL A 38 -18.95 -13.90 2.62
N ILE A 39 -17.81 -13.20 2.67
CA ILE A 39 -17.72 -11.89 3.30
C ILE A 39 -18.76 -10.99 2.60
N VAL A 40 -19.84 -10.68 3.29
CA VAL A 40 -20.82 -9.69 2.84
C VAL A 40 -20.14 -8.33 2.94
N ALA A 41 -19.56 -7.86 1.83
CA ALA A 41 -19.14 -6.48 1.70
C ALA A 41 -20.38 -5.61 1.90
N THR A 42 -20.44 -4.91 3.03
CA THR A 42 -21.45 -3.88 3.26
C THR A 42 -21.20 -2.80 2.21
N SER A 43 -22.06 -2.75 1.19
CA SER A 43 -22.04 -1.70 0.19
C SER A 43 -22.40 -0.38 0.86
N ALA A 44 -21.38 0.39 1.23
CA ALA A 44 -21.54 1.82 1.40
C ALA A 44 -22.18 2.35 0.10
N GLN A 45 -23.22 3.17 0.23
CA GLN A 45 -23.91 3.74 -0.93
C GLN A 45 -22.87 4.44 -1.79
N ASP A 46 -22.61 3.84 -2.96
CA ASP A 46 -21.75 4.36 -4.01
C ASP A 46 -22.38 5.66 -4.50
N SER A 47 -22.01 6.76 -3.86
CA SER A 47 -22.29 8.09 -4.37
C SER A 47 -21.56 8.18 -5.69
N GLY A 48 -22.26 7.92 -6.80
CA GLY A 48 -21.79 7.66 -8.16
C GLY A 48 -20.84 8.70 -8.75
N TYR A 49 -19.68 8.85 -8.14
CA TYR A 49 -18.55 9.62 -8.58
C TYR A 49 -17.69 8.67 -9.40
N THR A 50 -17.87 8.68 -10.72
CA THR A 50 -16.97 8.01 -11.63
C THR A 50 -15.61 8.69 -11.52
N ILE A 51 -14.66 8.05 -10.83
CA ILE A 51 -13.26 8.46 -10.82
C ILE A 51 -12.78 8.35 -12.27
N ASN A 52 -12.64 9.48 -12.97
CA ASN A 52 -12.02 9.47 -14.28
C ASN A 52 -10.50 9.49 -14.07
N PRO A 53 -9.78 8.38 -14.33
CA PRO A 53 -8.35 8.29 -14.07
C PRO A 53 -7.54 9.29 -14.90
N ASP A 54 -8.12 9.86 -15.96
CA ASP A 54 -7.45 10.82 -16.84
C ASP A 54 -7.67 12.29 -16.43
N GLU A 55 -8.52 12.56 -15.43
CA GLU A 55 -8.80 13.93 -14.98
C GLU A 55 -7.71 14.44 -14.01
N ILE A 56 -6.65 15.01 -14.60
CA ILE A 56 -5.61 15.71 -13.84
C ILE A 56 -6.18 17.02 -13.31
N THR A 57 -6.47 17.06 -12.01
CA THR A 57 -7.01 18.27 -11.35
C THR A 57 -5.94 19.30 -10.98
N HIS A 58 -4.68 18.86 -10.83
CA HIS A 58 -3.59 19.72 -10.36
C HIS A 58 -2.32 19.55 -11.20
N PRO A 59 -1.48 20.60 -11.34
CA PRO A 59 -0.25 20.51 -12.11
C PRO A 59 0.71 19.46 -11.52
N ALA A 60 1.48 18.83 -12.41
CA ALA A 60 2.47 17.84 -12.02
C ALA A 60 3.52 18.44 -11.06
N ILE A 61 3.81 17.71 -9.98
CA ILE A 61 4.84 18.09 -9.02
C ILE A 61 6.18 17.51 -9.42
N LYS A 62 7.20 18.36 -9.53
CA LYS A 62 8.58 17.95 -9.81
C LYS A 62 9.38 18.01 -8.51
N MET A 63 10.00 16.91 -8.14
CA MET A 63 10.81 16.80 -6.92
C MET A 63 12.12 16.04 -7.18
N THR A 64 13.09 16.23 -6.29
CA THR A 64 14.35 15.49 -6.26
C THR A 64 14.31 14.43 -5.16
N PRO A 65 15.08 13.34 -5.24
CA PRO A 65 15.04 12.27 -4.24
C PRO A 65 15.42 12.74 -2.84
N ASP A 66 16.18 13.82 -2.75
CA ASP A 66 16.68 14.36 -1.47
C ASP A 66 15.72 15.38 -0.82
N ALA A 67 14.57 15.69 -1.44
CA ALA A 67 13.68 16.75 -0.97
C ALA A 67 12.23 16.29 -0.83
N SER A 68 11.74 16.29 0.42
CA SER A 68 10.31 16.11 0.71
C SER A 68 9.52 17.39 0.43
N VAL A 69 8.28 17.25 -0.01
CA VAL A 69 7.39 18.40 -0.24
C VAL A 69 6.14 18.28 0.62
N ILE A 70 5.79 19.37 1.30
CA ILE A 70 4.54 19.47 2.07
C ILE A 70 3.49 20.11 1.18
N ILE A 71 2.34 19.46 1.07
CA ILE A 71 1.18 20.00 0.34
C ILE A 71 0.00 20.20 1.28
N PRO A 72 -0.54 21.43 1.36
CA PRO A 72 -1.81 21.69 2.01
C PRO A 72 -2.96 21.19 1.14
N LEU A 73 -4.03 20.75 1.79
CA LEU A 73 -5.29 20.34 1.16
C LEU A 73 -6.42 21.31 1.54
N ASP A 74 -7.32 21.57 0.61
CA ASP A 74 -8.49 22.42 0.85
C ASP A 74 -9.54 21.73 1.73
N ARG A 75 -9.57 20.39 1.68
CA ARG A 75 -10.49 19.51 2.42
C ARG A 75 -9.73 18.44 3.19
N GLU A 76 -10.41 17.82 4.15
CA GLU A 76 -9.86 16.73 4.94
C GLU A 76 -9.71 15.47 4.08
N ALA A 77 -8.49 14.93 4.02
CA ALA A 77 -8.22 13.65 3.37
C ALA A 77 -8.74 12.49 4.23
N ALA A 78 -9.44 11.56 3.59
CA ALA A 78 -9.83 10.30 4.19
C ALA A 78 -9.09 9.11 3.58
N SER A 79 -8.76 9.18 2.28
CA SER A 79 -8.04 8.12 1.57
C SER A 79 -6.98 8.67 0.63
N ILE A 80 -5.88 7.95 0.51
CA ILE A 80 -4.72 8.28 -0.32
C ILE A 80 -4.43 7.07 -1.20
N ILE A 81 -4.53 7.27 -2.51
CA ILE A 81 -4.23 6.24 -3.52
C ILE A 81 -2.94 6.64 -4.21
N ILE A 82 -1.96 5.75 -4.24
CA ILE A 82 -0.66 5.95 -4.88
C ILE A 82 -0.54 4.93 -6.00
N GLY A 83 -0.30 5.39 -7.24
CA GLY A 83 -0.18 4.50 -8.39
C GLY A 83 1.00 3.54 -8.26
N ASN A 84 2.19 4.07 -7.91
CA ASN A 84 3.38 3.23 -7.66
C ASN A 84 4.12 3.64 -6.38
N PRO A 85 3.97 2.89 -5.27
CA PRO A 85 4.59 3.20 -3.98
C PRO A 85 6.11 2.98 -3.95
N ASN A 86 6.71 2.41 -5.02
CA ASN A 86 8.16 2.30 -5.12
C ASN A 86 8.82 3.66 -5.40
N HIS A 87 8.10 4.58 -6.06
CA HIS A 87 8.63 5.90 -6.40
C HIS A 87 8.31 6.94 -5.33
N LEU A 88 7.09 6.91 -4.77
CA LEU A 88 6.61 7.93 -3.84
C LEU A 88 5.96 7.30 -2.62
N SER A 89 6.24 7.86 -1.45
CA SER A 89 5.46 7.64 -0.22
C SER A 89 4.79 8.94 0.19
N ILE A 90 3.55 8.85 0.68
CA ILE A 90 2.79 10.00 1.16
C ILE A 90 2.43 9.73 2.62
N LEU A 91 2.80 10.67 3.48
CA LEU A 91 2.49 10.64 4.90
C LEU A 91 1.49 11.75 5.21
N ALA A 92 0.43 11.43 5.94
CA ALA A 92 -0.48 12.45 6.45
C ALA A 92 0.10 13.05 7.74
N ASP A 93 0.53 14.30 7.69
CA ASP A 93 0.94 15.07 8.87
C ASP A 93 -0.29 15.52 9.67
N SER A 94 -1.36 15.91 8.96
CA SER A 94 -2.69 16.15 9.54
C SER A 94 -3.76 15.82 8.50
N SER A 95 -5.05 15.92 8.86
CA SER A 95 -6.16 15.71 7.92
C SER A 95 -6.10 16.63 6.70
N LYS A 96 -5.41 17.78 6.78
CA LYS A 96 -5.29 18.75 5.68
C LYS A 96 -3.85 19.00 5.22
N ARG A 97 -2.88 18.18 5.65
CA ARG A 97 -1.48 18.32 5.24
C ARG A 97 -0.85 16.98 4.94
N LEU A 98 -0.26 16.89 3.76
CA LEU A 98 0.44 15.70 3.29
C LEU A 98 1.93 16.02 3.11
N VAL A 99 2.78 15.09 3.51
CA VAL A 99 4.22 15.11 3.27
C VAL A 99 4.53 14.06 2.21
N LEU A 100 5.00 14.51 1.06
CA LEU A 100 5.45 13.66 -0.02
C LEU A 100 6.93 13.37 0.17
N VAL A 101 7.24 12.09 0.30
CA VAL A 101 8.61 11.57 0.48
C VAL A 101 8.98 10.81 -0.80
N PRO A 102 9.85 11.37 -1.65
CA PRO A 102 10.34 10.65 -2.81
C PRO A 102 11.25 9.48 -2.38
N LYS A 103 11.15 8.35 -3.08
CA LYS A 103 11.97 7.15 -2.84
C LYS A 103 12.89 6.86 -4.01
N LEU A 104 12.32 6.72 -5.21
CA LEU A 104 13.07 6.38 -6.41
C LEU A 104 12.77 7.32 -7.56
N PRO A 105 13.77 7.66 -8.39
CA PRO A 105 13.55 8.36 -9.65
C PRO A 105 12.50 7.66 -10.50
N GLY A 106 11.61 8.44 -11.11
CA GLY A 106 10.49 7.90 -11.88
C GLY A 106 9.31 8.87 -11.94
N ALA A 107 8.27 8.44 -12.63
CA ALA A 107 6.98 9.13 -12.66
C ALA A 107 5.93 8.23 -11.99
N THR A 108 5.10 8.83 -11.15
CA THR A 108 3.94 8.17 -10.56
C THR A 108 2.80 9.16 -10.45
N GLU A 109 1.62 8.67 -10.12
CA GLU A 109 0.45 9.49 -9.86
C GLU A 109 -0.08 9.16 -8.47
N PHE A 110 -0.81 10.10 -7.91
CA PHE A 110 -1.55 9.87 -6.70
C PHE A 110 -2.84 10.67 -6.70
N THR A 111 -3.82 10.10 -6.01
CA THR A 111 -5.17 10.64 -5.87
C THR A 111 -5.54 10.68 -4.40
N ILE A 112 -6.00 11.83 -3.95
CA ILE A 112 -6.44 12.07 -2.58
C ILE A 112 -7.95 12.23 -2.60
N LEU A 113 -8.64 11.46 -1.75
CA LEU A 113 -10.10 11.45 -1.63
C LEU A 113 -10.53 11.99 -0.27
N ASP A 114 -11.69 12.64 -0.23
CA ASP A 114 -12.37 13.00 1.01
C ASP A 114 -13.16 11.81 1.59
N LYS A 115 -13.78 12.04 2.74
CA LYS A 115 -14.63 11.06 3.44
C LYS A 115 -15.85 10.60 2.63
N ASP A 116 -16.26 11.38 1.65
CA ASP A 116 -17.41 11.10 0.78
C ASP A 116 -16.94 10.45 -0.54
N GLY A 117 -15.66 10.08 -0.64
CA GLY A 117 -15.06 9.45 -1.83
C GLY A 117 -14.78 10.41 -2.99
N LYS A 118 -14.95 11.73 -2.81
CA LYS A 118 -14.71 12.72 -3.87
C LYS A 118 -13.24 13.04 -3.97
N VAL A 119 -12.75 13.20 -5.20
CA VAL A 119 -11.36 13.62 -5.46
C VAL A 119 -11.16 15.03 -4.91
N ILE A 120 -10.20 15.16 -3.99
CA ILE A 120 -9.66 16.43 -3.52
C ILE A 120 -8.57 16.87 -4.48
N MET A 121 -7.69 15.94 -4.86
CA MET A 121 -6.51 16.23 -5.66
C MET A 121 -6.06 14.97 -6.41
N GLN A 122 -5.71 15.15 -7.67
CA GLN A 122 -5.12 14.13 -8.53
C GLN A 122 -4.03 14.79 -9.37
N ARG A 123 -2.82 14.24 -9.32
CA ARG A 123 -1.68 14.76 -10.08
C ARG A 123 -0.56 13.75 -10.22
N HIS A 124 0.28 14.00 -11.21
CA HIS A 124 1.54 13.29 -11.38
C HIS A 124 2.63 13.84 -10.46
N ALA A 125 3.39 12.95 -9.85
CA ALA A 125 4.67 13.22 -9.22
C ALA A 125 5.81 12.73 -10.11
N ILE A 126 6.68 13.65 -10.50
CA ILE A 126 7.87 13.39 -11.30
C ILE A 126 9.07 13.56 -10.38
N ILE A 127 9.71 12.44 -10.06
CA ILE A 127 10.92 12.41 -9.24
C ILE A 127 12.10 12.38 -10.20
N ALA A 128 12.78 13.51 -10.29
CA ALA A 128 13.97 13.63 -11.12
C ALA A 128 15.09 12.75 -10.58
N SER A 129 16.01 12.35 -11.46
CA SER A 129 17.30 11.83 -11.00
C SER A 129 18.02 12.90 -10.17
N PRO A 130 18.82 12.50 -9.17
CA PRO A 130 19.59 13.44 -8.39
C PRO A 130 20.46 14.32 -9.29
N LYS A 131 20.41 15.65 -9.12
CA LYS A 131 21.02 16.60 -10.07
C LYS A 131 22.42 17.06 -9.68
N GLN A 132 22.79 17.01 -8.40
CA GLN A 132 24.04 17.56 -7.90
C GLN A 132 24.74 16.57 -6.98
N GLN A 133 26.07 16.54 -7.03
CA GLN A 133 26.92 15.68 -6.18
C GLN A 133 26.75 14.18 -6.39
N TYR A 134 25.96 13.73 -7.37
CA TYR A 134 25.90 12.33 -7.76
C TYR A 134 26.76 12.06 -9.01
N VAL A 135 27.66 11.08 -8.92
CA VAL A 135 28.55 10.66 -10.01
C VAL A 135 28.25 9.22 -10.37
N ARG A 136 27.93 8.97 -11.64
CA ARG A 136 27.76 7.62 -12.17
C ARG A 136 29.05 7.17 -12.85
N VAL A 137 29.67 6.14 -12.30
CA VAL A 137 30.88 5.52 -12.85
C VAL A 137 30.47 4.22 -13.56
N ARG A 138 30.67 4.17 -14.87
CA ARG A 138 30.54 2.94 -15.67
C ARG A 138 31.92 2.34 -15.88
N ARG A 139 32.13 1.09 -15.46
CA ARG A 139 33.41 0.39 -15.62
C ARG A 139 33.29 -0.59 -16.78
N ALA A 140 34.23 -0.55 -17.72
CA ALA A 140 34.30 -1.54 -18.80
C ALA A 140 34.93 -2.83 -18.25
N CYS A 141 34.13 -3.88 -18.14
CA CYS A 141 34.56 -5.19 -17.68
C CYS A 141 35.23 -5.94 -18.83
N ALA A 142 36.56 -6.15 -18.76
CA ALA A 142 37.31 -6.82 -19.82
C ALA A 142 37.22 -8.36 -19.78
N SER A 143 36.71 -8.96 -18.70
CA SER A 143 36.59 -10.41 -18.60
C SER A 143 35.52 -10.82 -17.59
N VAL A 144 34.51 -11.56 -18.06
CA VAL A 144 33.31 -11.97 -17.29
C VAL A 144 33.58 -13.19 -16.40
N GLU A 145 34.79 -13.75 -16.45
CA GLU A 145 35.09 -15.07 -15.86
C GLU A 145 35.23 -15.07 -14.32
N LYS A 146 35.22 -13.90 -13.65
CA LYS A 146 35.42 -13.79 -12.19
C LYS A 146 34.30 -13.11 -11.40
N GLY A 147 33.11 -12.89 -11.98
CA GLY A 147 31.88 -12.61 -11.22
C GLY A 147 31.80 -11.29 -10.41
N GLU A 148 32.88 -10.53 -10.25
CA GLU A 148 32.92 -9.31 -9.42
C GLU A 148 32.96 -8.00 -10.22
N CYS A 149 32.35 -7.97 -11.42
CA CYS A 149 32.31 -6.74 -12.20
C CYS A 149 30.95 -6.06 -12.12
N GLU A 150 30.84 -5.06 -11.24
CA GLU A 150 29.71 -4.12 -11.26
C GLU A 150 29.91 -3.11 -12.40
N GLU A 151 29.15 -3.28 -13.49
CA GLU A 151 29.26 -2.44 -14.69
C GLU A 151 28.96 -0.96 -14.39
N THR A 152 28.02 -0.68 -13.48
CA THR A 152 27.62 0.68 -13.14
C THR A 152 27.50 0.87 -11.63
N SER A 153 28.17 1.90 -11.11
CA SER A 153 28.06 2.31 -9.70
C SER A 153 27.76 3.81 -9.61
N VAL A 154 26.98 4.20 -8.60
CA VAL A 154 26.64 5.61 -8.35
C VAL A 154 27.23 6.03 -7.01
N PHE A 155 27.81 7.23 -6.97
CA PHE A 155 28.42 7.81 -5.78
C PHE A 155 27.76 9.15 -5.45
N TYR A 156 27.63 9.46 -4.17
CA TYR A 156 27.24 10.77 -3.65
C TYR A 156 28.46 11.46 -3.02
N CYS A 157 28.79 12.68 -3.46
CA CYS A 157 30.05 13.37 -3.20
C CYS A 157 29.83 14.85 -2.81
N PRO A 158 29.37 15.14 -1.58
CA PRO A 158 29.33 16.52 -1.08
C PRO A 158 30.74 17.04 -0.72
N ASP A 159 31.55 16.20 -0.07
CA ASP A 159 32.96 16.44 0.26
C ASP A 159 33.80 15.18 -0.02
N THR A 160 33.36 14.04 0.52
CA THR A 160 33.90 12.69 0.23
C THR A 160 32.85 11.84 -0.49
N CYS A 161 33.30 11.02 -1.44
CA CYS A 161 32.40 10.18 -2.24
C CYS A 161 32.02 8.88 -1.53
N HIS A 162 30.71 8.61 -1.41
CA HIS A 162 30.17 7.37 -0.86
C HIS A 162 29.34 6.64 -1.91
N LYS A 163 29.54 5.32 -2.07
CA LYS A 163 28.75 4.50 -2.99
C LYS A 163 27.30 4.46 -2.50
N VAL A 164 26.36 4.81 -3.37
CA VAL A 164 24.93 4.71 -3.11
C VAL A 164 24.35 3.56 -3.91
N ILE A 165 23.59 2.70 -3.25
CA ILE A 165 22.81 1.67 -3.91
C ILE A 165 21.53 2.35 -4.38
N LEU A 166 21.48 2.73 -5.65
CA LEU A 166 20.21 3.06 -6.28
C LEU A 166 19.56 1.73 -6.67
N PRO A 167 18.29 1.50 -6.29
CA PRO A 167 17.50 0.43 -6.87
C PRO A 167 17.34 0.71 -8.36
N THR A 168 18.28 0.22 -9.16
CA THR A 168 18.07 0.07 -10.59
C THR A 168 16.96 -0.95 -10.76
N GLY A 169 16.06 -0.73 -11.72
CA GLY A 169 14.87 -1.56 -11.95
C GLY A 169 15.15 -3.02 -12.32
N GLU A 170 16.39 -3.49 -12.17
CA GLU A 170 16.91 -4.80 -12.54
C GLU A 170 16.88 -5.81 -11.37
N GLU A 171 16.68 -5.35 -10.12
CA GLU A 171 16.64 -6.24 -8.95
C GLU A 171 15.31 -6.99 -8.75
N LYS A 172 14.28 -6.70 -9.56
CA LYS A 172 12.99 -7.43 -9.48
C LYS A 172 13.01 -8.80 -10.16
N GLU A 173 13.98 -9.07 -11.03
CA GLU A 173 13.97 -10.30 -11.85
C GLU A 173 14.69 -11.47 -11.16
N GLN A 174 15.69 -11.21 -10.32
CA GLN A 174 16.45 -12.29 -9.66
C GLN A 174 15.72 -12.92 -8.46
N LYS A 175 14.86 -12.16 -7.76
CA LYS A 175 14.05 -12.74 -6.67
C LYS A 175 12.90 -13.61 -7.19
N ALA A 176 12.41 -13.36 -8.41
CA ALA A 176 11.39 -14.19 -9.05
C ALA A 176 11.94 -15.53 -9.61
N MET A 177 13.23 -15.58 -9.97
CA MET A 177 13.88 -16.82 -10.42
C MET A 177 14.28 -17.76 -9.27
N LEU A 178 14.51 -17.25 -8.05
CA LEU A 178 14.85 -18.10 -6.91
C LEU A 178 13.63 -18.86 -6.35
N ASP A 179 12.45 -18.24 -6.39
CA ASP A 179 11.21 -18.84 -5.85
C ASP A 179 10.65 -19.98 -6.75
N ASN A 180 10.93 -19.95 -8.06
CA ASN A 180 10.47 -21.01 -8.99
C ASN A 180 11.27 -22.31 -8.91
N LYS A 181 12.52 -22.28 -8.41
CA LYS A 181 13.36 -23.48 -8.30
C LYS A 181 13.01 -24.33 -7.07
N ALA A 182 12.32 -23.76 -6.08
CA ALA A 182 11.85 -24.48 -4.90
C ALA A 182 10.61 -25.36 -5.18
N ILE A 183 9.81 -25.04 -6.21
CA ILE A 183 8.55 -25.74 -6.50
C ILE A 183 8.76 -27.01 -7.34
N GLN A 184 9.77 -27.06 -8.22
CA GLN A 184 9.99 -28.22 -9.11
C GLN A 184 10.59 -29.46 -8.44
N ASN A 185 11.12 -29.36 -7.22
CA ASN A 185 11.75 -30.50 -6.54
C ASN A 185 10.79 -31.31 -5.65
N GLN A 186 9.52 -30.94 -5.52
CA GLN A 186 8.54 -31.67 -4.67
C GLN A 186 7.64 -32.65 -5.43
N SER A 187 7.62 -32.64 -6.76
CA SER A 187 6.74 -33.49 -7.57
C SER A 187 7.35 -34.82 -8.04
N ALA A 188 8.55 -35.19 -7.57
CA ALA A 188 9.27 -36.38 -8.03
C ALA A 188 9.31 -37.57 -7.04
N ALA A 189 8.47 -37.58 -5.99
CA ALA A 189 8.55 -38.60 -4.93
C ALA A 189 7.22 -39.29 -4.58
N ILE A 190 6.25 -39.35 -5.49
CA ILE A 190 4.99 -40.08 -5.25
C ILE A 190 4.64 -40.95 -6.47
N ASP A 191 5.49 -41.92 -6.79
CA ASP A 191 5.09 -43.07 -7.60
C ASP A 191 6.07 -44.21 -7.33
N GLU A 192 5.76 -45.05 -6.34
CA GLU A 192 6.24 -46.44 -6.20
C GLU A 192 5.72 -47.01 -4.88
N THR A 193 4.55 -47.66 -4.91
CA THR A 193 4.25 -48.93 -4.22
C THR A 193 2.85 -49.38 -4.62
N GLY A 194 2.75 -50.00 -5.78
CA GLY A 194 1.74 -51.02 -6.04
C GLY A 194 2.45 -52.37 -5.97
N GLU A 195 2.00 -53.26 -5.09
CA GLU A 195 2.15 -54.71 -5.21
C GLU A 195 1.11 -55.37 -4.29
N THR A 196 0.64 -56.53 -4.74
CA THR A 196 -0.59 -57.29 -4.49
C THR A 196 -0.65 -57.97 -3.10
N ASP A 197 -1.78 -58.48 -2.59
CA ASP A 197 -2.29 -59.82 -2.95
C ASP A 197 -3.76 -60.05 -2.52
N VAL A 198 -4.43 -60.85 -3.35
CA VAL A 198 -5.76 -61.44 -3.22
C VAL A 198 -5.58 -62.95 -3.01
N GLU A 199 -6.49 -63.50 -2.18
CA GLU A 199 -6.73 -64.92 -1.83
C GLU A 199 -5.85 -65.61 -0.77
#